data_AF-A0A968GL84-F1
#
_entry.id   AF-A0A968GL84-F1
#
_cell.length_a   1.000
_cell.length_b   1.000
_cell.length_c   1.000
_cell.angle_alpha   90.00
_cell.angle_beta   90.00
_cell.angle_gamma   90.00
#
_symmetry.space_group_name_H-M   'P 1'
#
loop_
_entity.id
_entity.type
_entity.pdbx_description
1 polymer ?
#
loop_
_entity_poly.entity_id
_entity_poly.type
_entity_poly.pdbx_seq_one_letter_code
_entity_poly.pdbx_strand_id
1 'polypeptide(L)'
;MRSSSAYPSGSPPFPPPTRTKYGCIRIRSRSRWLGTPPPSSSAWEQLTAQENSVQATLDLSGLSAGEHTVNIQIRVLVRPYQIVLANPASVSVKLEPLATQPLPLELSLSGQPATGYQAGEVTLDPTEVSITGPKSIVDLAVRARVLVSLDGVRENIDQSYPIQIIDAENATIRGLTVTPDAVRVTVPVSQQGGFRDVAVKVVVQGQIASGYRLEDISVFPPVVTLFATNPQLIEDIPGVVETLPLDLQDAKENISTRLGLSLPENISIVGGSQTVQVTVGISPIQTSLTLLNQPINIIGLPEGLDAQVLPQNLDVIISGPLPVLDALTPQDVVVNVDVSGLEPGTHQLTPKVEVFVSNVLVESILPGTVEVILFIQQPQTPTPTPTSRP
;
A
#
# COMPACT_ATOMS: atom_id res chain seq x y z
N MET A 1 12.81 13.44 -19.64
CA MET A 1 14.04 13.44 -18.78
C MET A 1 13.80 12.41 -17.70
N ARG A 2 14.38 11.21 -17.78
CA ARG A 2 15.72 10.81 -17.28
C ARG A 2 15.94 11.12 -15.79
N SER A 3 15.89 10.08 -14.96
CA SER A 3 16.91 9.60 -13.99
C SER A 3 16.22 8.56 -13.08
N SER A 4 16.67 7.31 -12.91
CA SER A 4 17.96 6.74 -12.47
C SER A 4 18.20 6.79 -10.95
N SER A 5 17.95 5.67 -10.27
CA SER A 5 18.88 4.90 -9.38
C SER A 5 18.02 4.00 -8.46
N ALA A 6 18.10 2.67 -8.52
CA ALA A 6 19.17 1.76 -8.06
C ALA A 6 19.23 1.62 -6.52
N TYR A 7 18.78 0.49 -5.99
CA TYR A 7 19.36 -0.19 -4.81
C TYR A 7 19.21 -1.73 -4.97
N PRO A 8 20.14 -2.53 -4.39
CA PRO A 8 20.40 -3.91 -4.77
C PRO A 8 19.70 -4.91 -3.83
N SER A 9 19.25 -6.04 -4.37
CA SER A 9 18.96 -7.23 -3.57
C SER A 9 19.86 -8.38 -4.06
N GLY A 10 20.87 -8.69 -3.26
CA GLY A 10 21.72 -9.85 -3.42
C GLY A 10 21.15 -11.02 -2.63
N SER A 11 20.76 -12.08 -3.32
CA SER A 11 20.63 -13.44 -2.79
C SER A 11 21.17 -14.40 -3.86
N PRO A 12 21.89 -15.45 -3.48
CA PRO A 12 22.83 -16.15 -4.36
C PRO A 12 22.12 -16.96 -5.47
N PRO A 13 22.81 -17.21 -6.60
CA PRO A 13 22.23 -17.97 -7.70
C PRO A 13 22.00 -19.43 -7.31
N PHE A 14 20.77 -19.89 -7.54
CA PHE A 14 20.45 -21.31 -7.62
C PHE A 14 21.34 -21.99 -8.68
N PRO A 15 21.89 -23.18 -8.41
CA PRO A 15 22.60 -23.94 -9.42
C PRO A 15 21.64 -24.32 -10.56
N PRO A 16 22.12 -24.41 -11.82
CA PRO A 16 21.27 -24.71 -12.96
C PRO A 16 20.62 -26.09 -12.81
N PRO A 17 19.43 -26.32 -13.39
CA PRO A 17 18.84 -27.65 -13.45
C PRO A 17 19.85 -28.57 -14.13
N THR A 18 20.28 -29.59 -13.39
CA THR A 18 21.20 -30.60 -13.88
C THR A 18 20.52 -31.27 -15.06
N ARG A 19 21.15 -31.18 -16.25
CA ARG A 19 20.70 -31.82 -17.49
C ARG A 19 20.25 -33.25 -17.21
N THR A 20 18.94 -33.46 -17.23
CA THR A 20 18.34 -34.79 -17.29
C THR A 20 18.85 -35.43 -18.59
N LYS A 21 19.71 -36.45 -18.45
CA LYS A 21 20.07 -37.30 -19.60
C LYS A 21 18.80 -37.97 -20.06
N TYR A 22 18.25 -37.52 -21.18
CA TYR A 22 17.22 -38.25 -21.90
C TYR A 22 17.81 -39.61 -22.29
N GLY A 23 17.34 -40.66 -21.61
CA GLY A 23 17.61 -42.04 -22.00
C GLY A 23 16.96 -42.30 -23.35
N CYS A 24 17.77 -42.59 -24.36
CA CYS A 24 17.30 -42.82 -25.71
C CYS A 24 17.17 -44.34 -25.92
N ILE A 25 15.95 -44.85 -26.06
CA ILE A 25 15.71 -46.25 -26.43
C ILE A 25 15.71 -46.32 -27.96
N ARG A 26 16.71 -46.96 -28.55
CA ARG A 26 16.80 -47.17 -30.00
C ARG A 26 16.37 -48.60 -30.30
N ILE A 27 15.35 -48.76 -31.13
CA ILE A 27 14.87 -50.05 -31.65
C ILE A 27 15.17 -50.06 -33.16
N ARG A 28 15.65 -51.17 -33.73
CA ARG A 28 15.77 -51.35 -35.19
C ARG A 28 15.22 -52.71 -35.58
N SER A 29 14.52 -52.79 -36.70
CA SER A 29 14.20 -54.05 -37.37
C SER A 29 15.41 -54.51 -38.20
N ARG A 30 15.79 -55.79 -38.10
CA ARG A 30 16.85 -56.39 -38.94
C ARG A 30 16.36 -56.62 -40.38
N SER A 31 17.21 -56.32 -41.35
CA SER A 31 17.12 -56.84 -42.72
C SER A 31 18.53 -57.22 -43.20
N ARG A 32 18.83 -58.52 -43.30
CA ARG A 32 19.95 -59.06 -44.08
C ARG A 32 19.34 -59.67 -45.34
N TRP A 33 19.79 -59.22 -46.51
CA TRP A 33 19.17 -59.47 -47.81
C TRP A 33 19.30 -60.92 -48.30
N LEU A 34 18.15 -61.52 -48.63
CA LEU A 34 17.91 -62.31 -49.85
C LEU A 34 16.38 -62.23 -50.10
N GLY A 35 15.99 -61.33 -51.02
CA GLY A 35 14.66 -61.20 -51.66
C GLY A 35 13.41 -61.20 -50.78
N THR A 36 12.88 -60.03 -50.40
CA THR A 36 11.44 -59.75 -50.12
C THR A 36 11.23 -58.26 -49.79
N PRO A 37 10.02 -57.68 -49.98
CA PRO A 37 9.76 -56.23 -49.96
C PRO A 37 9.95 -55.60 -48.56
N PRO A 38 10.09 -54.26 -48.44
CA PRO A 38 10.48 -53.61 -47.18
C PRO A 38 9.53 -53.95 -46.02
N PRO A 39 10.02 -54.08 -44.76
CA PRO A 39 9.13 -54.23 -43.63
C PRO A 39 8.24 -53.00 -43.52
N SER A 40 6.93 -53.25 -43.42
CA SER A 40 5.88 -52.24 -43.34
C SER A 40 6.14 -51.25 -42.21
N SER A 41 5.90 -49.97 -42.51
CA SER A 41 5.79 -48.82 -41.61
C SER A 41 4.83 -49.00 -40.41
N SER A 42 4.08 -50.11 -40.35
CA SER A 42 3.00 -50.33 -39.38
C SER A 42 3.44 -50.47 -37.93
N ALA A 43 4.58 -51.09 -37.63
CA ALA A 43 5.02 -51.31 -36.25
C ALA A 43 5.51 -50.02 -35.57
N TRP A 44 6.11 -49.09 -36.34
CA TRP A 44 6.55 -47.79 -35.82
C TRP A 44 5.38 -46.83 -35.63
N GLU A 45 4.42 -46.81 -36.56
CA GLU A 45 3.19 -46.02 -36.40
C GLU A 45 2.39 -46.50 -35.17
N GLN A 46 2.32 -47.81 -34.91
CA GLN A 46 1.66 -48.36 -33.72
C GLN A 46 2.38 -48.06 -32.40
N LEU A 47 3.72 -48.10 -32.37
CA LEU A 47 4.51 -47.73 -31.19
C LEU A 47 4.37 -46.24 -30.84
N THR A 48 4.14 -45.38 -31.83
CA THR A 48 4.00 -43.93 -31.65
C THR A 48 2.54 -43.50 -31.41
N ALA A 49 1.57 -44.28 -31.86
CA ALA A 49 0.14 -44.01 -31.71
C ALA A 49 -0.47 -44.51 -30.38
N GLN A 50 0.17 -45.46 -29.70
CA GLN A 50 -0.27 -45.95 -28.38
C GLN A 50 0.63 -45.39 -27.27
N GLU A 51 0.07 -44.50 -26.43
CA GLU A 51 0.69 -44.14 -25.16
C GLU A 51 0.91 -45.41 -24.32
N ASN A 52 2.11 -45.58 -23.74
CA ASN A 52 2.55 -46.75 -22.95
C ASN A 52 2.84 -48.07 -23.72
N SER A 53 3.12 -48.02 -25.02
CA SER A 53 3.53 -49.20 -25.82
C SER A 53 4.84 -49.87 -25.36
N VAL A 54 5.66 -49.13 -24.60
CA VAL A 54 6.90 -49.58 -23.95
C VAL A 54 6.82 -49.28 -22.46
N GLN A 55 6.89 -50.31 -21.62
CA GLN A 55 6.92 -50.19 -20.17
C GLN A 55 8.30 -50.57 -19.66
N ALA A 56 8.87 -49.73 -18.79
CA ALA A 56 10.13 -49.99 -18.10
C ALA A 56 9.82 -50.16 -16.60
N THR A 57 9.97 -51.37 -16.09
CA THR A 57 9.70 -51.70 -14.68
C THR A 57 10.98 -52.12 -13.97
N LEU A 58 11.07 -51.76 -12.70
CA LEU A 58 12.16 -52.18 -11.81
C LEU A 58 11.55 -53.10 -10.76
N ASP A 59 11.96 -54.36 -10.73
CA ASP A 59 11.52 -55.30 -9.71
C ASP A 59 12.47 -55.24 -8.51
N LEU A 60 11.95 -54.81 -7.37
CA LEU A 60 12.68 -54.67 -6.12
C LEU A 60 12.31 -55.77 -5.10
N SER A 61 11.50 -56.75 -5.52
CA SER A 61 11.05 -57.82 -4.64
C SER A 61 12.21 -58.71 -4.20
N GLY A 62 12.19 -59.13 -2.93
CA GLY A 62 13.21 -60.02 -2.35
C GLY A 62 14.55 -59.36 -2.02
N LEU A 63 14.73 -58.06 -2.29
CA LEU A 63 15.94 -57.31 -1.91
C LEU A 63 15.85 -56.80 -0.47
N SER A 64 16.94 -56.94 0.29
CA SER A 64 17.07 -56.44 1.66
C SER A 64 17.58 -55.00 1.69
N ALA A 65 17.69 -54.39 2.89
CA ALA A 65 18.28 -53.05 3.03
C ALA A 65 19.74 -53.03 2.53
N GLY A 66 20.12 -51.98 1.81
CA GLY A 66 21.45 -51.81 1.21
C GLY A 66 21.42 -51.17 -0.17
N GLU A 67 22.59 -50.98 -0.77
CA GLU A 67 22.72 -50.56 -2.17
C GLU A 67 22.60 -51.78 -3.10
N HIS A 68 21.70 -51.68 -4.08
CA HIS A 68 21.46 -52.71 -5.08
C HIS A 68 21.51 -52.10 -6.46
N THR A 69 22.21 -52.76 -7.39
CA THR A 69 22.13 -52.42 -8.81
C THR A 69 21.11 -53.34 -9.47
N VAL A 70 19.97 -52.77 -9.86
CA VAL A 70 18.84 -53.52 -10.42
C VAL A 70 18.71 -53.21 -11.90
N ASN A 71 18.55 -54.26 -12.71
CA ASN A 71 18.39 -54.13 -14.15
C ASN A 71 16.97 -53.69 -14.50
N ILE A 72 16.84 -52.75 -15.43
CA ILE A 72 15.53 -52.28 -15.90
C ILE A 72 14.92 -53.36 -16.80
N GLN A 73 13.72 -53.82 -16.45
CA GLN A 73 12.96 -54.75 -17.27
C GLN A 73 12.10 -53.96 -18.26
N ILE A 74 12.41 -54.09 -19.55
CA ILE A 74 11.65 -53.41 -20.61
C ILE A 74 10.68 -54.40 -21.26
N ARG A 75 9.38 -54.12 -21.11
CA ARG A 75 8.30 -54.86 -21.76
C ARG A 75 7.73 -54.02 -22.90
N VAL A 76 7.84 -54.51 -24.13
CA VAL A 76 7.25 -53.89 -25.32
C VAL A 76 6.02 -54.69 -25.71
N LEU A 77 4.87 -54.04 -25.79
CA LEU A 77 3.59 -54.71 -26.05
C LEU A 77 3.35 -54.99 -27.55
N VAL A 78 4.07 -54.31 -28.43
CA VAL A 78 3.95 -54.41 -29.90
C VAL A 78 5.02 -55.34 -30.47
N ARG A 79 4.65 -56.32 -31.31
CA ARG A 79 5.58 -57.27 -31.98
C ARG A 79 5.53 -57.14 -33.51
N PRO A 80 6.62 -57.43 -34.24
CA PRO A 80 7.95 -57.86 -33.77
C PRO A 80 8.86 -56.68 -33.39
N TYR A 81 9.67 -56.83 -32.33
CA TYR A 81 10.59 -55.80 -31.85
C TYR A 81 11.98 -56.37 -31.51
N GLN A 82 13.02 -55.52 -31.57
CA GLN A 82 14.36 -55.81 -31.07
C GLN A 82 14.93 -54.58 -30.34
N ILE A 83 15.21 -54.72 -29.04
CA ILE A 83 15.86 -53.66 -28.24
C ILE A 83 17.34 -53.59 -28.65
N VAL A 84 17.76 -52.47 -29.23
CA VAL A 84 19.16 -52.27 -29.66
C VAL A 84 19.96 -51.59 -28.56
N LEU A 85 19.33 -50.70 -27.79
CA LEU A 85 19.98 -49.97 -26.70
C LEU A 85 18.95 -49.61 -25.62
N ALA A 86 19.27 -49.94 -24.37
CA ALA A 86 18.62 -49.43 -23.18
C ALA A 86 19.67 -48.65 -22.38
N ASN A 87 19.46 -47.35 -22.20
CA ASN A 87 20.41 -46.49 -21.49
C ASN A 87 19.66 -45.59 -20.49
N PRO A 88 19.84 -45.80 -19.16
CA PRO A 88 20.69 -46.82 -18.55
C PRO A 88 20.09 -48.23 -18.66
N ALA A 89 20.92 -49.28 -18.63
CA ALA A 89 20.47 -50.67 -18.59
C ALA A 89 20.14 -51.14 -17.16
N SER A 90 20.74 -50.49 -16.17
CA SER A 90 20.55 -50.75 -14.74
C SER A 90 20.53 -49.44 -13.96
N VAL A 91 19.87 -49.45 -12.80
CA VAL A 91 19.78 -48.32 -11.88
C VAL A 91 20.32 -48.78 -10.54
N SER A 92 21.18 -47.97 -9.92
CA SER A 92 21.56 -48.17 -8.52
C SER A 92 20.48 -47.59 -7.63
N VAL A 93 19.92 -48.42 -6.76
CA VAL A 93 18.90 -48.05 -5.78
C VAL A 93 19.41 -48.37 -4.38
N LYS A 94 19.17 -47.46 -3.44
CA LYS A 94 19.44 -47.69 -2.02
C LYS A 94 18.12 -48.03 -1.34
N LEU A 95 18.01 -49.25 -0.84
CA LEU A 95 16.83 -49.72 -0.09
C LEU A 95 17.09 -49.53 1.40
N GLU A 96 16.13 -48.92 2.09
CA GLU A 96 16.14 -48.77 3.54
C GLU A 96 14.87 -49.37 4.13
N PRO A 97 14.94 -49.91 5.37
CA PRO A 97 13.76 -50.44 6.02
C PRO A 97 12.77 -49.31 6.31
N LEU A 98 11.49 -49.60 6.05
CA LEU A 98 10.39 -48.72 6.43
C LEU A 98 10.14 -48.88 7.93
N ALA A 99 10.25 -47.79 8.68
CA ALA A 99 9.94 -47.76 10.11
C ALA A 99 8.64 -46.98 10.34
N THR A 100 7.90 -47.37 11.37
CA THR A 100 6.76 -46.61 11.89
C THR A 100 6.94 -46.41 13.38
N GLN A 101 6.77 -45.17 13.83
CA GLN A 101 6.95 -44.80 15.23
C GLN A 101 5.86 -43.82 15.67
N PRO A 102 5.22 -44.02 16.84
CA PRO A 102 4.35 -43.02 17.43
C PRO A 102 5.17 -41.88 18.03
N LEU A 103 4.70 -40.65 17.85
CA LEU A 103 5.28 -39.44 18.42
C LEU A 103 4.22 -38.65 19.20
N PRO A 104 4.58 -38.11 20.37
CA PRO A 104 3.71 -37.19 21.09
C PRO A 104 3.57 -35.88 20.31
N LEU A 105 2.36 -35.32 20.33
CA LEU A 105 2.07 -34.04 19.71
C LEU A 105 2.14 -32.92 20.74
N GLU A 106 2.99 -31.92 20.46
CA GLU A 106 3.11 -30.70 21.25
C GLU A 106 2.47 -29.51 20.54
N LEU A 107 1.70 -28.72 21.29
CA LEU A 107 1.19 -27.44 20.84
C LEU A 107 2.19 -26.34 21.15
N SER A 108 2.50 -25.54 20.13
CA SER A 108 3.26 -24.30 20.29
C SER A 108 2.34 -23.13 19.95
N LEU A 109 1.91 -22.43 21.00
CA LEU A 109 1.14 -21.20 20.90
C LEU A 109 2.10 -20.03 20.69
N SER A 110 1.78 -19.16 19.74
CA SER A 110 2.42 -17.86 19.58
C SER A 110 1.41 -16.73 19.73
N GLY A 111 1.88 -15.57 20.17
CA GLY A 111 1.04 -14.39 20.27
C GLY A 111 0.15 -14.32 21.51
N GLN A 112 -0.70 -13.30 21.56
CA GLN A 112 -1.69 -13.09 22.61
C GLN A 112 -3.07 -12.82 22.00
N PRO A 113 -4.16 -13.34 22.62
CA PRO A 113 -5.52 -12.95 22.24
C PRO A 113 -5.70 -11.42 22.21
N ALA A 114 -6.74 -10.96 21.52
CA ALA A 114 -7.07 -9.54 21.53
C ALA A 114 -7.24 -9.01 22.97
N THR A 115 -6.95 -7.72 23.17
CA THR A 115 -7.16 -7.07 24.46
C THR A 115 -8.58 -7.30 24.98
N GLY A 116 -8.67 -7.68 26.26
CA GLY A 116 -9.95 -8.01 26.89
C GLY A 116 -10.45 -9.42 26.59
N TYR A 117 -9.64 -10.27 25.96
CA TYR A 117 -9.94 -11.68 25.76
C TYR A 117 -8.89 -12.56 26.45
N GLN A 118 -9.35 -13.70 26.95
CA GLN A 118 -8.50 -14.71 27.57
C GLN A 118 -8.73 -16.05 26.88
N ALA A 119 -7.62 -16.69 26.48
CA ALA A 119 -7.62 -18.08 26.06
C ALA A 119 -7.75 -18.98 27.29
N GLY A 120 -8.68 -19.92 27.22
CA GLY A 120 -8.87 -20.97 28.22
C GLY A 120 -7.96 -22.18 27.99
N GLU A 121 -8.36 -23.32 28.53
CA GLU A 121 -7.63 -24.58 28.39
C GLU A 121 -7.70 -25.09 26.94
N VAL A 122 -6.53 -25.36 26.35
CA VAL A 122 -6.44 -25.83 24.95
C VAL A 122 -6.52 -27.35 24.89
N THR A 123 -7.31 -27.87 23.96
CA THR A 123 -7.42 -29.31 23.71
C THR A 123 -6.96 -29.67 22.31
N LEU A 124 -6.23 -30.78 22.20
CA LEU A 124 -5.78 -31.38 20.94
C LEU A 124 -6.48 -32.72 20.71
N ASP A 125 -6.96 -32.94 19.49
CA ASP A 125 -7.51 -34.23 19.07
C ASP A 125 -6.97 -34.61 17.69
N PRO A 126 -6.07 -35.62 17.57
CA PRO A 126 -5.49 -36.46 18.64
C PRO A 126 -4.26 -35.83 19.34
N THR A 127 -3.81 -36.43 20.45
CA THR A 127 -2.59 -36.04 21.21
C THR A 127 -1.32 -36.77 20.78
N GLU A 128 -1.44 -37.77 19.91
CA GLU A 128 -0.32 -38.56 19.38
C GLU A 128 -0.52 -38.78 17.88
N VAL A 129 0.59 -38.87 17.15
CA VAL A 129 0.59 -39.17 15.71
C VAL A 129 1.59 -40.26 15.37
N SER A 130 1.27 -41.05 14.34
CA SER A 130 2.21 -42.05 13.81
C SER A 130 2.95 -41.50 12.61
N ILE A 131 4.28 -41.61 12.62
CA ILE A 131 5.12 -41.28 11.48
C ILE A 131 5.63 -42.54 10.80
N THR A 132 5.62 -42.55 9.46
CA THR A 132 6.10 -43.67 8.64
C THR A 132 7.07 -43.16 7.58
N GLY A 133 8.23 -43.80 7.46
CA GLY A 133 9.25 -43.41 6.48
C GLY A 133 10.55 -44.22 6.59
N PRO A 134 11.62 -43.79 5.89
CA PRO A 134 12.93 -44.44 5.98
C PRO A 134 13.43 -44.44 7.43
N LYS A 135 13.89 -45.59 7.93
CA LYS A 135 14.35 -45.73 9.32
C LYS A 135 15.37 -44.67 9.72
N SER A 136 16.28 -44.30 8.83
CA SER A 136 17.30 -43.26 9.09
C SER A 136 16.71 -41.88 9.41
N ILE A 137 15.53 -41.55 8.85
CA ILE A 137 14.84 -40.27 9.07
C ILE A 137 13.89 -40.37 10.26
N VAL A 138 13.20 -41.51 10.41
CA VAL A 138 12.30 -41.77 11.55
C VAL A 138 13.09 -41.73 12.87
N ASP A 139 14.29 -42.30 12.89
CA ASP A 139 15.15 -42.32 14.09
C ASP A 139 15.64 -40.90 14.50
N LEU A 140 15.59 -39.91 13.60
CA LEU A 140 15.90 -38.50 13.90
C LEU A 140 14.71 -37.74 14.50
N ALA A 141 13.48 -38.24 14.28
CA ALA A 141 12.27 -37.55 14.69
C ALA A 141 12.04 -37.73 16.20
N VAL A 142 11.96 -36.60 16.91
CA VAL A 142 11.80 -36.61 18.37
C VAL A 142 10.37 -36.29 18.77
N ARG A 143 9.73 -35.30 18.12
CA ARG A 143 8.40 -34.79 18.49
C ARG A 143 7.61 -34.31 17.27
N ALA A 144 6.29 -34.33 17.40
CA ALA A 144 5.40 -33.64 16.48
C ALA A 144 4.99 -32.29 17.07
N ARG A 145 4.92 -31.24 16.26
CA ARG A 145 4.58 -29.87 16.68
C ARG A 145 3.49 -29.29 15.81
N VAL A 146 2.54 -28.62 16.45
CA VAL A 146 1.52 -27.80 15.78
C VAL A 146 1.66 -26.36 16.25
N LEU A 147 1.66 -25.44 15.29
CA LEU A 147 1.83 -24.01 15.52
C LEU A 147 0.49 -23.30 15.37
N VAL A 148 0.05 -22.62 16.42
CA VAL A 148 -1.18 -21.84 16.42
C VAL A 148 -0.88 -20.42 16.92
N SER A 149 -1.24 -19.42 16.13
CA SER A 149 -1.15 -18.01 16.55
C SER A 149 -2.48 -17.59 17.18
N LEU A 150 -2.39 -16.94 18.34
CA LEU A 150 -3.50 -16.33 19.05
C LEU A 150 -3.61 -14.82 18.80
N ASP A 151 -2.74 -14.26 17.94
CA ASP A 151 -2.63 -12.82 17.75
C ASP A 151 -3.95 -12.19 17.27
N GLY A 152 -4.54 -11.35 18.13
CA GLY A 152 -5.76 -10.61 17.81
C GLY A 152 -7.03 -11.46 17.76
N VAL A 153 -6.97 -12.72 18.20
CA VAL A 153 -8.12 -13.62 18.25
C VAL A 153 -9.13 -13.15 19.30
N ARG A 154 -10.40 -13.06 18.91
CA ARG A 154 -11.55 -12.68 19.76
C ARG A 154 -12.59 -13.79 19.92
N GLU A 155 -12.48 -14.85 19.14
CA GLU A 155 -13.45 -15.94 19.07
C GLU A 155 -12.78 -17.29 19.35
N ASN A 156 -13.59 -18.29 19.71
CA ASN A 156 -13.11 -19.64 19.91
C ASN A 156 -12.43 -20.16 18.64
N ILE A 157 -11.25 -20.76 18.79
CA ILE A 157 -10.59 -21.47 17.70
C ILE A 157 -11.06 -22.92 17.78
N ASP A 158 -11.57 -23.44 16.66
CA ASP A 158 -11.90 -24.85 16.50
C ASP A 158 -11.60 -25.26 15.05
N GLN A 159 -10.32 -25.49 14.77
CA GLN A 159 -9.81 -25.65 13.40
C GLN A 159 -8.75 -26.76 13.33
N SER A 160 -8.59 -27.33 12.14
CA SER A 160 -7.56 -28.33 11.87
C SER A 160 -6.25 -27.70 11.40
N TYR A 161 -5.15 -28.07 12.02
CA TYR A 161 -3.80 -27.58 11.70
C TYR A 161 -2.90 -28.69 11.20
N PRO A 162 -2.02 -28.40 10.22
CA PRO A 162 -1.04 -29.36 9.73
C PRO A 162 0.04 -29.63 10.79
N ILE A 163 0.55 -30.85 10.79
CA ILE A 163 1.52 -31.31 11.79
C ILE A 163 2.94 -31.24 11.22
N GLN A 164 3.87 -30.69 12.00
CA GLN A 164 5.29 -30.64 11.67
C GLN A 164 6.06 -31.65 12.52
N ILE A 165 6.98 -32.38 11.91
CA ILE A 165 7.88 -33.28 12.64
C ILE A 165 9.20 -32.55 12.90
N ILE A 166 9.69 -32.60 14.13
CA ILE A 166 10.92 -31.92 14.55
C ILE A 166 11.95 -32.89 15.13
N ASP A 167 13.23 -32.60 14.89
CA ASP A 167 14.37 -33.31 15.49
C ASP A 167 14.76 -32.76 16.87
N ALA A 168 15.86 -33.27 17.43
CA ALA A 168 16.39 -32.85 18.73
C ALA A 168 16.88 -31.39 18.71
N GLU A 169 17.29 -30.89 17.55
CA GLU A 169 17.75 -29.53 17.29
C GLU A 169 16.59 -28.57 16.93
N ASN A 170 15.35 -29.04 17.03
CA ASN A 170 14.11 -28.28 16.76
C ASN A 170 13.95 -27.88 15.27
N ALA A 171 14.64 -28.56 14.36
CA ALA A 171 14.53 -28.38 12.91
C ALA A 171 13.45 -29.29 12.31
N THR A 172 12.78 -28.81 11.26
CA THR A 172 11.67 -29.53 10.62
C THR A 172 12.17 -30.62 9.68
N ILE A 173 11.73 -31.86 9.93
CA ILE A 173 12.01 -33.02 9.09
C ILE A 173 10.96 -33.13 7.97
N ARG A 174 11.40 -33.46 6.76
CA ARG A 174 10.54 -33.73 5.59
C ARG A 174 10.75 -35.16 5.09
N GLY A 175 9.82 -35.64 4.25
CA GLY A 175 9.92 -36.99 3.65
C GLY A 175 9.36 -38.11 4.55
N LEU A 176 8.58 -37.76 5.56
CA LEU A 176 7.81 -38.68 6.40
C LEU A 176 6.33 -38.56 6.07
N THR A 177 5.61 -39.68 6.14
CA THR A 177 4.14 -39.70 6.12
C THR A 177 3.64 -39.63 7.54
N VAL A 178 2.80 -38.65 7.86
CA VAL A 178 2.22 -38.46 9.20
C VAL A 178 0.76 -38.90 9.15
N THR A 179 0.34 -39.73 10.10
CA THR A 179 -1.05 -40.20 10.22
C THR A 179 -1.54 -39.97 11.66
N PRO A 180 -2.59 -39.15 11.86
CA PRO A 180 -3.22 -38.25 10.87
C PRO A 180 -2.28 -37.12 10.42
N ASP A 181 -2.54 -36.54 9.25
CA ASP A 181 -1.75 -35.42 8.68
C ASP A 181 -2.15 -34.04 9.24
N ALA A 182 -3.30 -33.96 9.90
CA ALA A 182 -3.79 -32.80 10.61
C ALA A 182 -4.34 -33.16 12.00
N VAL A 183 -4.26 -32.20 12.93
CA VAL A 183 -4.88 -32.27 14.27
C VAL A 183 -5.97 -31.23 14.38
N ARG A 184 -7.07 -31.53 15.08
CA ARG A 184 -8.05 -30.51 15.48
C ARG A 184 -7.58 -29.83 16.76
N VAL A 185 -7.44 -28.50 16.72
CA VAL A 185 -7.09 -27.68 17.88
C VAL A 185 -8.29 -26.87 18.31
N THR A 186 -8.65 -26.98 19.58
CA THR A 186 -9.74 -26.19 20.17
C THR A 186 -9.18 -25.29 21.26
N VAL A 187 -9.27 -23.98 21.04
CA VAL A 187 -8.91 -22.93 22.00
C VAL A 187 -10.17 -22.14 22.34
N PRO A 188 -10.78 -22.35 23.51
CA PRO A 188 -11.87 -21.50 23.96
C PRO A 188 -11.31 -20.10 24.26
N VAL A 189 -11.93 -19.07 23.70
CA VAL A 189 -11.57 -17.66 23.91
C VAL A 189 -12.79 -16.96 24.48
N SER A 190 -12.63 -16.39 25.67
CA SER A 190 -13.70 -15.70 26.39
C SER A 190 -13.34 -14.24 26.58
N GLN A 191 -14.34 -13.37 26.47
CA GLN A 191 -14.17 -11.97 26.80
C GLN A 191 -14.07 -11.82 28.32
N GLN A 192 -12.97 -11.22 28.78
CA GLN A 192 -12.86 -10.77 30.16
C GLN A 192 -13.75 -9.54 30.35
N GLY A 193 -14.55 -9.55 31.42
CA GLY A 193 -15.34 -8.38 31.79
C GLY A 193 -14.46 -7.18 32.13
N GLY A 194 -15.04 -5.98 32.06
CA GLY A 194 -14.33 -4.74 32.39
C GLY A 194 -13.55 -4.13 31.22
N PHE A 195 -13.62 -4.69 30.02
CA PHE A 195 -13.06 -4.07 28.80
C PHE A 195 -14.16 -3.61 27.86
N ARG A 196 -14.01 -2.42 27.27
CA ARG A 196 -14.94 -1.91 26.27
C ARG A 196 -14.23 -1.01 25.26
N ASP A 197 -14.51 -1.24 23.99
CA ASP A 197 -14.09 -0.34 22.92
C ASP A 197 -15.07 0.83 22.82
N VAL A 198 -14.55 2.05 22.85
CA VAL A 198 -15.33 3.29 22.73
C VAL A 198 -14.74 4.20 21.67
N ALA A 199 -15.60 4.92 20.96
CA ALA A 199 -15.17 5.93 20.00
C ALA A 199 -14.69 7.20 20.71
N VAL A 200 -13.68 7.86 20.16
CA VAL A 200 -13.18 9.13 20.68
C VAL A 200 -13.89 10.29 19.99
N LYS A 201 -14.50 11.18 20.76
CA LYS A 201 -15.14 12.41 20.30
C LYS A 201 -14.32 13.62 20.73
N VAL A 202 -13.86 14.40 19.75
CA VAL A 202 -13.13 15.64 20.03
C VAL A 202 -14.13 16.73 20.44
N VAL A 203 -13.86 17.37 21.59
CA VAL A 203 -14.60 18.54 22.06
C VAL A 203 -13.82 19.78 21.66
N VAL A 204 -14.46 20.70 20.93
CA VAL A 204 -13.86 21.97 20.51
C VAL A 204 -14.56 23.14 21.19
N GLN A 205 -13.81 24.21 21.45
CA GLN A 205 -14.32 25.46 22.02
C GLN A 205 -13.71 26.67 21.29
N GLY A 206 -14.35 27.83 21.43
CA GLY A 206 -13.95 29.05 20.72
C GLY A 206 -14.44 29.09 19.28
N GLN A 207 -14.11 30.19 18.59
CA GLN A 207 -14.38 30.38 17.17
C GLN A 207 -13.08 30.63 16.42
N ILE A 208 -12.91 29.98 15.27
CA ILE A 208 -11.79 30.23 14.36
C ILE A 208 -11.78 31.69 13.89
N ALA A 209 -10.61 32.18 13.46
CA ALA A 209 -10.48 33.55 12.99
C ALA A 209 -11.40 33.86 11.80
N SER A 210 -11.91 35.09 11.74
CA SER A 210 -12.68 35.56 10.58
C SER A 210 -11.85 35.44 9.29
N GLY A 211 -12.52 35.07 8.20
CA GLY A 211 -11.87 34.81 6.91
C GLY A 211 -11.27 33.42 6.75
N TYR A 212 -11.37 32.56 7.76
CA TYR A 212 -10.96 31.16 7.72
C TYR A 212 -12.16 30.22 7.86
N ARG A 213 -11.96 28.97 7.44
CA ARG A 213 -12.93 27.88 7.60
C ARG A 213 -12.25 26.65 8.20
N LEU A 214 -13.05 25.89 8.95
CA LEU A 214 -12.67 24.57 9.44
C LEU A 214 -12.86 23.56 8.31
N GLU A 215 -11.79 22.85 7.93
CA GLU A 215 -11.84 21.82 6.89
C GLU A 215 -12.22 20.46 7.48
N ASP A 216 -11.45 20.03 8.48
CA ASP A 216 -11.65 18.74 9.14
C ASP A 216 -11.13 18.76 10.58
N ILE A 217 -11.66 17.84 11.38
CA ILE A 217 -11.11 17.47 12.68
C ILE A 217 -10.95 15.96 12.67
N SER A 218 -9.73 15.49 12.88
CA SER A 218 -9.40 14.07 12.95
C SER A 218 -8.70 13.74 14.26
N VAL A 219 -8.87 12.49 14.70
CA VAL A 219 -8.29 11.98 15.95
C VAL A 219 -7.68 10.60 15.73
N PHE A 220 -6.51 10.39 16.32
CA PHE A 220 -5.80 9.12 16.26
C PHE A 220 -5.32 8.68 17.66
N PRO A 221 -5.68 7.46 18.10
CA PRO A 221 -6.61 6.52 17.48
C PRO A 221 -8.09 6.98 17.58
N PRO A 222 -8.97 6.61 16.63
CA PRO A 222 -10.40 6.95 16.67
C PRO A 222 -11.21 6.09 17.65
N VAL A 223 -10.68 4.92 18.04
CA VAL A 223 -11.28 4.00 19.00
C VAL A 223 -10.23 3.65 20.05
N VAL A 224 -10.62 3.67 21.31
CA VAL A 224 -9.76 3.28 22.44
C VAL A 224 -10.43 2.18 23.24
N THR A 225 -9.63 1.25 23.76
CA THR A 225 -10.10 0.19 24.66
C THR A 225 -9.98 0.67 26.09
N LEU A 226 -11.11 0.83 26.76
CA LEU A 226 -11.19 1.17 28.17
C LEU A 226 -11.12 -0.10 29.03
N PHE A 227 -10.55 0.04 30.22
CA PHE A 227 -10.47 -0.99 31.25
C PHE A 227 -10.98 -0.45 32.59
N ALA A 228 -11.80 -1.26 33.28
CA ALA A 228 -12.24 -1.01 34.64
C ALA A 228 -12.23 -2.31 35.45
N THR A 229 -11.77 -2.24 36.70
CA THR A 229 -11.74 -3.40 37.61
C THR A 229 -13.14 -3.92 37.93
N ASN A 230 -14.14 -3.04 37.96
CA ASN A 230 -15.53 -3.42 38.11
C ASN A 230 -16.22 -3.43 36.72
N PRO A 231 -16.64 -4.60 36.21
CA PRO A 231 -17.31 -4.71 34.91
C PRO A 231 -18.56 -3.83 34.76
N GLN A 232 -19.31 -3.58 35.83
CA GLN A 232 -20.53 -2.76 35.74
C GLN A 232 -20.23 -1.31 35.34
N LEU A 233 -19.09 -0.77 35.79
CA LEU A 233 -18.69 0.60 35.44
C LEU A 233 -18.41 0.77 33.95
N ILE A 234 -17.95 -0.28 33.26
CA ILE A 234 -17.67 -0.24 31.82
C ILE A 234 -18.95 -0.36 30.98
N GLU A 235 -19.94 -1.10 31.48
CA GLU A 235 -21.23 -1.31 30.81
C GLU A 235 -22.08 -0.04 30.80
N ASP A 236 -21.97 0.78 31.84
CA ASP A 236 -22.70 2.05 31.97
C ASP A 236 -22.12 3.20 31.12
N ILE A 237 -20.87 3.09 30.63
CA ILE A 237 -20.25 4.14 29.82
C ILE A 237 -20.99 4.24 28.48
N PRO A 238 -21.36 5.43 28.00
CA PRO A 238 -21.76 5.57 26.60
C PRO A 238 -20.65 5.03 25.70
N GLY A 239 -20.97 4.52 24.50
CA GLY A 239 -19.96 4.01 23.56
C GLY A 239 -18.98 5.06 22.99
N VAL A 240 -18.85 6.21 23.66
CA VAL A 240 -18.09 7.39 23.27
C VAL A 240 -17.38 7.97 24.50
N VAL A 241 -16.12 8.35 24.34
CA VAL A 241 -15.34 9.13 25.31
C VAL A 241 -14.98 10.49 24.70
N GLU A 242 -15.06 11.55 25.49
CA GLU A 242 -14.76 12.90 25.05
C GLU A 242 -13.30 13.28 25.35
N THR A 243 -12.68 14.11 24.51
CA THR A 243 -11.38 14.71 24.81
C THR A 243 -11.54 15.87 25.80
N LEU A 244 -10.44 16.30 26.41
CA LEU A 244 -10.36 17.64 26.96
C LEU A 244 -10.64 18.68 25.85
N PRO A 245 -11.25 19.84 26.16
CA PRO A 245 -11.60 20.84 25.17
C PRO A 245 -10.37 21.34 24.40
N LEU A 246 -10.45 21.31 23.07
CA LEU A 246 -9.50 21.95 22.17
C LEU A 246 -9.93 23.38 21.90
N ASP A 247 -9.10 24.34 22.27
CA ASP A 247 -9.34 25.74 21.96
C ASP A 247 -8.96 26.07 20.51
N LEU A 248 -9.93 26.60 19.76
CA LEU A 248 -9.79 27.04 18.38
C LEU A 248 -9.94 28.57 18.24
N GLN A 249 -9.94 29.31 19.35
CA GLN A 249 -10.12 30.76 19.34
C GLN A 249 -9.06 31.46 18.46
N ASP A 250 -9.53 32.21 17.47
CA ASP A 250 -8.70 32.96 16.52
C ASP A 250 -7.67 32.12 15.75
N ALA A 251 -7.90 30.81 15.65
CA ALA A 251 -7.03 29.91 14.91
C ALA A 251 -7.06 30.21 13.39
N LYS A 252 -5.88 30.24 12.77
CA LYS A 252 -5.65 30.58 11.35
C LYS A 252 -4.92 29.49 10.57
N GLU A 253 -4.30 28.55 11.28
CA GLU A 253 -3.44 27.51 10.69
C GLU A 253 -3.84 26.14 11.23
N ASN A 254 -3.37 25.09 10.55
CA ASN A 254 -3.59 23.72 10.98
C ASN A 254 -3.01 23.49 12.38
N ILE A 255 -3.78 22.82 13.24
CA ILE A 255 -3.37 22.48 14.61
C ILE A 255 -3.15 20.97 14.69
N SER A 256 -2.02 20.55 15.25
CA SER A 256 -1.76 19.15 15.60
C SER A 256 -1.26 19.07 17.03
N THR A 257 -2.07 18.52 17.93
CA THR A 257 -1.75 18.45 19.36
C THR A 257 -2.19 17.14 19.99
N ARG A 258 -1.67 16.84 21.17
CA ARG A 258 -2.11 15.69 21.97
C ARG A 258 -3.04 16.16 23.08
N LEU A 259 -4.26 15.65 23.09
CA LEU A 259 -5.26 15.95 24.11
C LEU A 259 -5.49 14.75 25.02
N GLY A 260 -5.68 15.01 26.30
CA GLY A 260 -6.13 13.99 27.25
C GLY A 260 -7.59 13.60 26.97
N LEU A 261 -7.97 12.39 27.37
CA LEU A 261 -9.35 11.93 27.38
C LEU A 261 -10.01 12.24 28.73
N SER A 262 -11.25 12.74 28.69
CA SER A 262 -12.08 12.96 29.87
C SER A 262 -12.70 11.63 30.29
N LEU A 263 -11.97 10.90 31.16
CA LEU A 263 -12.38 9.60 31.66
C LEU A 263 -13.01 9.72 33.06
N PRO A 264 -14.09 8.98 33.37
CA PRO A 264 -14.60 8.89 34.73
C PRO A 264 -13.60 8.17 35.67
N GLU A 265 -13.81 8.33 36.97
CA GLU A 265 -12.96 7.69 37.98
C GLU A 265 -12.95 6.16 37.84
N ASN A 266 -11.81 5.54 38.18
CA ASN A 266 -11.60 4.08 38.15
C ASN A 266 -11.65 3.43 36.75
N ILE A 267 -11.52 4.22 35.68
CA ILE A 267 -11.37 3.73 34.30
C ILE A 267 -9.98 4.12 33.78
N SER A 268 -9.31 3.17 33.13
CA SER A 268 -8.03 3.38 32.48
C SER A 268 -8.09 2.95 31.01
N ILE A 269 -7.06 3.33 30.23
CA ILE A 269 -6.93 2.93 28.83
C ILE A 269 -5.89 1.85 28.71
N VAL A 270 -6.20 0.81 27.96
CA VAL A 270 -5.24 -0.24 27.64
C VAL A 270 -4.14 0.35 26.74
N GLY A 271 -2.87 0.12 27.12
CA GLY A 271 -1.71 0.69 26.42
C GLY A 271 -1.12 1.94 27.09
N GLY A 272 -1.72 2.41 28.18
CA GLY A 272 -1.11 3.37 29.12
C GLY A 272 -1.14 4.84 28.69
N SER A 273 -1.37 5.16 27.42
CA SER A 273 -1.51 6.55 26.96
C SER A 273 -2.95 7.02 27.04
N GLN A 274 -3.27 7.86 28.02
CA GLN A 274 -4.57 8.56 28.14
C GLN A 274 -4.70 9.78 27.22
N THR A 275 -3.84 9.88 26.21
CA THR A 275 -3.83 11.00 25.27
C THR A 275 -4.05 10.49 23.85
N VAL A 276 -4.73 11.30 23.05
CA VAL A 276 -4.98 11.07 21.63
C VAL A 276 -4.38 12.20 20.83
N GLN A 277 -3.91 11.92 19.62
CA GLN A 277 -3.46 12.96 18.70
C GLN A 277 -4.67 13.52 17.96
N VAL A 278 -4.90 14.81 18.09
CA VAL A 278 -5.94 15.55 17.38
C VAL A 278 -5.29 16.44 16.34
N THR A 279 -5.80 16.36 15.11
CA THR A 279 -5.38 17.20 14.00
C THR A 279 -6.59 17.96 13.48
N VAL A 280 -6.44 19.27 13.31
CA VAL A 280 -7.48 20.18 12.84
C VAL A 280 -6.98 20.88 11.59
N GLY A 281 -7.70 20.70 10.49
CA GLY A 281 -7.48 21.40 9.23
C GLY A 281 -8.18 22.75 9.23
N ILE A 282 -7.43 23.83 9.01
CA ILE A 282 -7.94 25.20 8.90
C ILE A 282 -7.35 25.84 7.64
N SER A 283 -8.22 26.42 6.82
CA SER A 283 -7.81 27.09 5.59
C SER A 283 -8.51 28.44 5.42
N PRO A 284 -7.88 29.39 4.71
CA PRO A 284 -8.54 30.66 4.39
C PRO A 284 -9.69 30.43 3.40
N ILE A 285 -10.75 31.22 3.54
CA ILE A 285 -11.85 31.22 2.58
C ILE A 285 -11.37 31.88 1.29
N GLN A 286 -11.49 31.19 0.16
CA GLN A 286 -11.25 31.75 -1.16
C GLN A 286 -12.50 32.53 -1.60
N THR A 287 -12.33 33.80 -1.99
CA THR A 287 -13.44 34.63 -2.50
C THR A 287 -12.94 35.56 -3.60
N SER A 288 -13.87 36.31 -4.18
CA SER A 288 -13.59 37.36 -5.16
C SER A 288 -14.01 38.72 -4.60
N LEU A 289 -13.23 39.76 -4.91
CA LEU A 289 -13.48 41.14 -4.55
C LEU A 289 -13.49 42.00 -5.82
N THR A 290 -14.47 42.90 -5.93
CA THR A 290 -14.53 43.90 -7.00
C THR A 290 -14.03 45.23 -6.47
N LEU A 291 -12.89 45.68 -7.00
CA LEU A 291 -12.31 46.98 -6.75
C LEU A 291 -12.89 47.99 -7.73
N LEU A 292 -13.75 48.87 -7.22
CA LEU A 292 -14.42 49.87 -8.05
C LEU A 292 -13.55 51.11 -8.27
N ASN A 293 -13.71 51.73 -9.43
CA ASN A 293 -13.10 53.03 -9.77
C ASN A 293 -11.57 53.11 -9.60
N GLN A 294 -10.83 52.08 -10.02
CA GLN A 294 -9.37 52.10 -9.98
C GLN A 294 -8.81 53.10 -11.01
N PRO A 295 -7.92 54.03 -10.59
CA PRO A 295 -7.33 55.02 -11.48
C PRO A 295 -6.33 54.38 -12.44
N ILE A 296 -6.28 54.89 -13.66
CA ILE A 296 -5.37 54.40 -14.70
C ILE A 296 -4.11 55.27 -14.75
N ASN A 297 -2.94 54.64 -14.61
CA ASN A 297 -1.65 55.29 -14.77
C ASN A 297 -1.14 55.11 -16.20
N ILE A 298 -0.65 56.20 -16.80
CA ILE A 298 -0.06 56.19 -18.13
C ILE A 298 1.44 56.04 -17.97
N ILE A 299 2.02 55.01 -18.58
CA ILE A 299 3.46 54.78 -18.60
C ILE A 299 3.99 54.92 -20.03
N GLY A 300 5.23 55.39 -20.18
CA GLY A 300 5.86 55.49 -21.50
C GLY A 300 5.45 56.70 -22.35
N LEU A 301 4.93 57.78 -21.74
CA LEU A 301 4.54 58.99 -22.45
C LEU A 301 5.77 59.69 -23.10
N PRO A 302 5.79 59.89 -24.43
CA PRO A 302 6.89 60.59 -25.10
C PRO A 302 6.96 62.08 -24.73
N GLU A 303 8.17 62.65 -24.68
CA GLU A 303 8.36 64.09 -24.40
C GLU A 303 7.66 64.98 -25.44
N GLY A 304 6.94 66.00 -24.97
CA GLY A 304 6.21 66.95 -25.82
C GLY A 304 4.80 66.49 -26.24
N LEU A 305 4.34 65.32 -25.76
CA LEU A 305 2.96 64.86 -25.91
C LEU A 305 2.24 64.87 -24.56
N ASP A 306 0.95 65.16 -24.61
CA ASP A 306 0.00 64.94 -23.53
C ASP A 306 -0.92 63.75 -23.89
N ALA A 307 -1.44 63.08 -22.86
CA ALA A 307 -2.34 61.93 -23.01
C ALA A 307 -3.61 62.11 -22.19
N GLN A 308 -4.74 61.72 -22.78
CA GLN A 308 -6.02 61.64 -22.09
C GLN A 308 -6.58 60.22 -22.23
N VAL A 309 -6.90 59.57 -21.09
CA VAL A 309 -7.49 58.23 -21.06
C VAL A 309 -8.98 58.31 -20.76
N LEU A 310 -9.79 57.59 -21.53
CA LEU A 310 -11.23 57.46 -21.36
C LEU A 310 -11.62 55.97 -21.33
N PRO A 311 -12.33 55.49 -20.28
CA PRO A 311 -12.63 56.18 -19.02
C PRO A 311 -11.37 56.37 -18.14
N GLN A 312 -11.39 57.33 -17.22
CA GLN A 312 -10.27 57.58 -16.30
C GLN A 312 -10.13 56.51 -15.21
N ASN A 313 -11.22 55.79 -14.93
CA ASN A 313 -11.30 54.77 -13.92
C ASN A 313 -11.88 53.48 -14.52
N LEU A 314 -11.51 52.35 -13.96
CA LEU A 314 -12.04 51.03 -14.33
C LEU A 314 -12.26 50.17 -13.10
N ASP A 315 -13.09 49.14 -13.23
CA ASP A 315 -13.36 48.18 -12.18
C ASP A 315 -12.47 46.94 -12.37
N VAL A 316 -11.84 46.48 -11.31
CA VAL A 316 -10.98 45.28 -11.33
C VAL A 316 -11.59 44.21 -10.44
N ILE A 317 -11.78 43.02 -10.97
CA ILE A 317 -12.21 41.86 -10.18
C ILE A 317 -10.99 40.99 -9.90
N ILE A 318 -10.73 40.75 -8.62
CA ILE A 318 -9.63 39.92 -8.13
C ILE A 318 -10.17 38.74 -7.31
N SER A 319 -9.41 37.66 -7.24
CA SER A 319 -9.72 36.48 -6.42
C SER A 319 -8.55 36.10 -5.52
N GLY A 320 -8.84 35.53 -4.35
CA GLY A 320 -7.82 35.07 -3.42
C GLY A 320 -8.34 34.81 -2.00
N PRO A 321 -7.44 34.58 -1.04
CA PRO A 321 -7.77 34.40 0.37
C PRO A 321 -8.44 35.65 0.95
N LEU A 322 -9.63 35.50 1.55
CA LEU A 322 -10.40 36.57 2.17
C LEU A 322 -9.57 37.42 3.16
N PRO A 323 -8.75 36.84 4.07
CA PRO A 323 -7.91 37.64 4.96
C PRO A 323 -6.89 38.54 4.24
N VAL A 324 -6.45 38.14 3.04
CA VAL A 324 -5.54 38.94 2.21
C VAL A 324 -6.33 40.02 1.48
N LEU A 325 -7.49 39.68 0.93
CA LEU A 325 -8.37 40.63 0.24
C LEU A 325 -8.89 41.73 1.18
N ASP A 326 -9.24 41.41 2.42
CA ASP A 326 -9.68 42.38 3.44
C ASP A 326 -8.56 43.32 3.89
N ALA A 327 -7.30 42.90 3.76
CA ALA A 327 -6.12 43.70 4.11
C ALA A 327 -5.59 44.55 2.95
N LEU A 328 -6.19 44.45 1.75
CA LEU A 328 -5.76 45.21 0.58
C LEU A 328 -5.96 46.71 0.76
N THR A 329 -4.98 47.47 0.30
CA THR A 329 -5.06 48.91 0.16
C THR A 329 -5.16 49.31 -1.32
N PRO A 330 -5.68 50.51 -1.65
CA PRO A 330 -5.72 50.99 -3.03
C PRO A 330 -4.35 51.12 -3.73
N GLN A 331 -3.25 51.03 -2.99
CA GLN A 331 -1.89 51.10 -3.54
C GLN A 331 -1.36 49.73 -3.96
N ASP A 332 -1.97 48.64 -3.49
CA ASP A 332 -1.53 47.27 -3.77
C ASP A 332 -1.97 46.78 -5.16
N VAL A 333 -2.90 47.49 -5.79
CA VAL A 333 -3.43 47.19 -7.12
C VAL A 333 -3.25 48.42 -8.00
N VAL A 334 -2.31 48.33 -8.93
CA VAL A 334 -1.97 49.43 -9.83
C VAL A 334 -2.35 49.06 -11.25
N VAL A 335 -3.09 49.95 -11.91
CA VAL A 335 -3.49 49.76 -13.30
C VAL A 335 -2.67 50.65 -14.19
N ASN A 336 -1.95 50.05 -15.13
CA ASN A 336 -1.01 50.73 -16.02
C ASN A 336 -1.45 50.57 -17.49
N VAL A 337 -1.35 51.64 -18.26
CA VAL A 337 -1.49 51.62 -19.72
C VAL A 337 -0.21 52.14 -20.34
N ASP A 338 0.42 51.30 -21.17
CA ASP A 338 1.67 51.60 -21.83
C ASP A 338 1.42 52.27 -23.19
N VAL A 339 1.90 53.50 -23.34
CA VAL A 339 1.79 54.30 -24.57
C VAL A 339 3.13 54.47 -25.28
N SER A 340 4.15 53.72 -24.88
CA SER A 340 5.51 53.81 -25.43
C SER A 340 5.51 53.61 -26.95
N GLY A 341 6.07 54.57 -27.68
CA GLY A 341 6.27 54.47 -29.13
C GLY A 341 5.01 54.68 -29.98
N LEU A 342 3.92 55.18 -29.40
CA LEU A 342 2.70 55.53 -30.13
C LEU A 342 2.76 56.96 -30.67
N GLU A 343 2.25 57.14 -31.89
CA GLU A 343 2.10 58.45 -32.54
C GLU A 343 0.84 59.19 -32.04
N PRO A 344 0.76 60.53 -32.22
CA PRO A 344 -0.45 61.29 -31.91
C PRO A 344 -1.70 60.74 -32.61
N GLY A 345 -2.80 60.63 -31.88
CA GLY A 345 -4.04 60.04 -32.36
C GLY A 345 -4.80 59.28 -31.27
N THR A 346 -5.89 58.62 -31.68
CA THR A 346 -6.72 57.79 -30.81
C THR A 346 -6.28 56.33 -30.88
N HIS A 347 -5.95 55.75 -29.74
CA HIS A 347 -5.52 54.35 -29.61
C HIS A 347 -6.43 53.60 -28.65
N GLN A 348 -6.73 52.33 -28.96
CA GLN A 348 -7.47 51.42 -28.08
C GLN A 348 -6.48 50.46 -27.45
N LEU A 349 -6.26 50.56 -26.14
CA LEU A 349 -5.24 49.80 -25.41
C LEU A 349 -5.89 48.94 -24.33
N THR A 350 -5.26 47.80 -24.04
CA THR A 350 -5.65 46.92 -22.93
C THR A 350 -4.84 47.30 -21.69
N PRO A 351 -5.49 47.76 -20.61
CA PRO A 351 -4.81 48.03 -19.35
C PRO A 351 -4.18 46.76 -18.76
N LYS A 352 -3.00 46.91 -18.15
CA LYS A 352 -2.34 45.85 -17.38
C LYS A 352 -2.49 46.16 -15.90
N VAL A 353 -2.95 45.17 -15.13
CA VAL A 353 -3.07 45.28 -13.67
C VAL A 353 -1.88 44.58 -13.03
N GLU A 354 -1.19 45.30 -12.17
CA GLU A 354 -0.12 44.78 -11.32
C GLU A 354 -0.63 44.71 -9.88
N VAL A 355 -0.55 43.53 -9.29
CA VAL A 355 -0.93 43.29 -7.90
C VAL A 355 0.32 43.01 -7.10
N PHE A 356 0.59 43.82 -6.08
CA PHE A 356 1.80 43.75 -5.26
C PHE A 356 1.70 42.81 -4.06
N VAL A 357 0.54 42.17 -3.87
CA VAL A 357 0.35 41.13 -2.86
C VAL A 357 0.41 39.73 -3.45
N SER A 358 0.95 38.80 -2.68
CA SER A 358 1.00 37.39 -3.06
C SER A 358 -0.37 36.72 -2.91
N ASN A 359 -0.59 35.63 -3.67
CA ASN A 359 -1.80 34.80 -3.60
C ASN A 359 -3.10 35.51 -3.99
N VAL A 360 -3.02 36.60 -4.76
CA VAL A 360 -4.17 37.27 -5.36
C VAL A 360 -4.04 37.17 -6.89
N LEU A 361 -5.14 36.83 -7.55
CA LEU A 361 -5.22 36.71 -9.00
C LEU A 361 -6.17 37.77 -9.54
N VAL A 362 -5.83 38.34 -10.70
CA VAL A 362 -6.73 39.23 -11.44
C VAL A 362 -7.60 38.37 -12.33
N GLU A 363 -8.91 38.37 -12.06
CA GLU A 363 -9.90 37.59 -12.81
C GLU A 363 -10.39 38.35 -14.05
N SER A 364 -10.71 39.64 -13.90
CA SER A 364 -11.17 40.47 -15.00
C SER A 364 -11.03 41.97 -14.75
N ILE A 365 -11.09 42.74 -15.84
CA ILE A 365 -10.97 44.20 -15.88
C ILE A 365 -12.14 44.73 -16.69
N LEU A 366 -12.87 45.72 -16.17
CA LEU A 366 -14.07 46.26 -16.77
C LEU A 366 -14.00 47.80 -16.86
N PRO A 367 -14.02 48.41 -18.06
CA PRO A 367 -13.98 47.76 -19.38
C PRO A 367 -12.62 47.12 -19.67
N GLY A 368 -12.59 46.08 -20.50
CA GLY A 368 -11.35 45.38 -20.88
C GLY A 368 -10.43 46.14 -21.84
N THR A 369 -10.90 47.28 -22.38
CA THR A 369 -10.16 48.17 -23.29
C THR A 369 -10.46 49.60 -22.93
N VAL A 370 -9.47 50.47 -23.08
CA VAL A 370 -9.58 51.91 -22.83
C VAL A 370 -9.09 52.70 -24.03
N GLU A 371 -9.72 53.84 -24.27
CA GLU A 371 -9.33 54.77 -25.32
C GLU A 371 -8.29 55.75 -24.77
N VAL A 372 -7.15 55.85 -25.44
CA VAL A 372 -6.09 56.80 -25.11
C VAL A 372 -5.89 57.75 -26.28
N ILE A 373 -6.08 59.04 -26.03
CA ILE A 373 -5.91 60.10 -27.02
C ILE A 373 -4.58 60.79 -26.73
N LEU A 374 -3.64 60.69 -27.68
CA LEU A 374 -2.34 61.34 -27.63
C LEU A 374 -2.35 62.60 -28.49
N PHE A 375 -1.98 63.75 -27.91
CA PHE A 375 -1.94 65.02 -28.62
C PHE A 375 -0.69 65.84 -28.24
N ILE A 376 -0.29 66.75 -29.12
CA ILE A 376 0.90 67.59 -28.89
C ILE A 376 0.62 68.56 -27.75
N GLN A 377 1.52 68.60 -26.77
CA GLN A 377 1.43 69.52 -25.65
C GLN A 377 1.48 70.96 -26.16
N GLN A 378 0.42 71.73 -25.92
CA GLN A 378 0.37 73.13 -26.34
C GLN A 378 1.29 73.97 -25.44
N PRO A 379 2.13 74.86 -26.00
CA PRO A 379 2.95 75.75 -25.18
C PRO A 379 2.06 76.62 -24.29
N GLN A 380 2.28 76.52 -22.97
CA GLN A 380 1.63 77.37 -21.97
C GLN A 380 1.88 78.84 -22.35
N THR A 381 0.83 79.56 -22.74
CA THR A 381 0.95 81.00 -23.00
C THR A 381 1.17 81.68 -21.64
N PRO A 382 2.26 82.45 -21.42
CA PRO A 382 2.50 83.06 -20.13
C PRO A 382 1.39 84.06 -19.82
N THR A 383 0.67 83.84 -18.71
CA THR A 383 -0.27 84.81 -18.14
C THR A 383 0.50 86.11 -17.87
N PRO A 384 0.15 87.26 -18.48
CA PRO A 384 0.85 88.51 -18.20
C PRO A 384 0.59 88.91 -16.75
N THR A 385 1.66 89.00 -15.96
CA THR A 385 1.65 89.57 -14.61
C THR A 385 1.13 91.01 -14.71
N PRO A 386 0.03 91.40 -14.02
CA PRO A 386 -0.44 92.77 -14.05
C PRO A 386 0.63 93.67 -13.40
N THR A 387 1.21 94.58 -14.20
CA THR A 387 2.13 95.60 -13.72
C THR A 387 1.36 96.61 -12.86
N SER A 388 1.67 96.69 -11.57
CA SER A 388 1.18 97.77 -10.70
C SER A 388 1.77 99.10 -11.19
N ARG A 389 0.91 100.04 -11.57
CA ARG A 389 1.28 101.40 -12.00
C ARG A 389 1.64 102.25 -10.76
N PRO A 390 2.69 103.11 -10.84
CA PRO A 390 3.35 103.74 -9.68
C PRO A 390 2.52 104.75 -8.91
#